data_AF-A0A811JQ59-F1
#
_entry.id   AF-A0A811JQ59-F1
#
_cell.length_a   1.000
_cell.length_b   1.000
_cell.length_c   1.000
_cell.angle_alpha   90.00
_cell.angle_beta   90.00
_cell.angle_gamma   90.00
#
_symmetry.space_group_name_H-M   'P 1'
#
loop_
_entity.id
_entity.type
_entity.pdbx_description
1 polymer ?
#
loop_
_entity_poly.entity_id
_entity_poly.type
_entity_poly.pdbx_seq_one_letter_code
_entity_poly.pdbx_strand_id
1 'polypeptide(L)'
;MVFDQAGGPAYFLYDKLSADEKARAETLKNAGRKVKRLEAKQLLTDFVKTLSPNLQAIAKEQREIYEKRRDESVNKIKTLSAGAQSLYNEVKKLDNGSMDAETEHAKIKALVMAAPAGVRDELKANNIVLPGVPVVY
;
A
#
# COMPACT_ATOMS: atom_id res chain seq x y z
N MET A 1 -6.22 6.45 -1.39
CA MET A 1 -5.54 6.30 -0.09
C MET A 1 -6.26 5.22 0.72
N VAL A 2 -5.54 4.28 1.35
CA VAL A 2 -6.14 3.12 2.02
C VAL A 2 -5.70 3.12 3.49
N PHE A 3 -6.53 3.72 4.34
CA PHE A 3 -6.26 3.88 5.78
C PHE A 3 -6.83 2.73 6.62
N ASP A 4 -7.85 2.05 6.10
CA ASP A 4 -8.77 1.16 6.82
C ASP A 4 -8.76 -0.28 6.28
N GLN A 5 -7.95 -0.58 5.26
CA GLN A 5 -7.83 -1.94 4.73
C GLN A 5 -6.52 -2.59 5.18
N ALA A 6 -6.63 -3.87 5.53
CA ALA A 6 -5.51 -4.72 5.88
C ALA A 6 -4.39 -4.62 4.83
N GLY A 7 -3.16 -4.37 5.30
CA GLY A 7 -1.97 -4.31 4.45
C GLY A 7 -1.63 -2.93 3.87
N GLY A 8 -2.35 -1.86 4.25
CA GLY A 8 -1.88 -0.49 4.07
C GLY A 8 -0.89 -0.06 5.17
N PRO A 9 0.06 0.87 4.89
CA PRO A 9 1.08 1.30 5.86
C PRO A 9 0.50 2.04 7.08
N ALA A 10 -0.74 2.52 6.99
CA ALA A 10 -1.43 3.24 8.06
C ALA A 10 -2.60 2.47 8.70
N TYR A 11 -2.84 1.22 8.27
CA TYR A 11 -3.93 0.40 8.80
C TYR A 11 -3.85 0.25 10.33
N PHE A 12 -2.65 -0.04 10.83
CA PHE A 12 -2.38 -0.23 12.27
C PHE A 12 -2.59 1.03 13.11
N LEU A 13 -2.58 2.21 12.49
CA LEU A 13 -2.83 3.47 13.19
C LEU A 13 -4.32 3.67 13.41
N TYR A 14 -5.16 3.24 12.47
CA TYR A 14 -6.60 3.54 12.48
C TYR A 14 -7.29 3.10 13.77
N ASP A 15 -6.97 1.90 14.28
CA ASP A 15 -7.54 1.37 15.53
C ASP A 15 -7.07 2.13 16.78
N LYS A 16 -5.93 2.83 16.69
CA LYS A 16 -5.33 3.60 17.78
C LYS A 16 -5.72 5.08 17.77
N LEU A 17 -6.40 5.54 16.72
CA LEU A 17 -6.92 6.90 16.61
C LEU A 17 -8.14 7.09 17.52
N SER A 18 -8.24 8.27 18.12
CA SER A 18 -9.46 8.75 18.78
C SER A 18 -10.61 8.94 17.78
N ALA A 19 -11.84 9.13 18.27
CA ALA A 19 -13.01 9.34 17.41
C ALA A 19 -12.84 10.57 16.48
N ASP A 20 -12.30 11.67 17.01
CA ASP A 20 -12.06 12.89 16.23
C ASP A 20 -10.95 12.70 15.19
N GLU A 21 -9.88 11.99 15.54
CA GLU A 21 -8.80 11.65 14.61
C GLU A 21 -9.28 10.68 13.51
N LYS A 22 -10.17 9.74 13.83
CA LYS A 22 -10.82 8.85 12.84
C LYS A 22 -11.66 9.65 11.86
N ALA A 23 -12.45 10.61 12.33
CA ALA A 23 -13.23 11.49 11.45
C ALA A 23 -12.34 12.32 10.51
N ARG A 24 -11.20 12.81 11.00
CA ARG A 24 -10.19 13.50 10.18
C ARG A 24 -9.52 12.56 9.18
N ALA A 25 -9.18 11.33 9.59
CA ALA A 25 -8.60 10.31 8.72
C ALA A 25 -9.56 9.90 7.59
N GLU A 26 -10.86 9.74 7.87
CA GLU A 26 -11.87 9.45 6.85
C GLU A 26 -12.04 10.62 5.85
N THR A 27 -12.03 11.86 6.34
CA THR A 27 -12.06 13.05 5.48
C THR A 27 -10.84 13.08 4.54
N LEU A 28 -9.66 12.85 5.08
CA LEU A 28 -8.40 12.79 4.32
C LEU A 28 -8.36 11.62 3.34
N LYS A 29 -8.92 10.46 3.71
CA LYS A 29 -9.07 9.30 2.83
C LYS A 29 -9.95 9.63 1.63
N ASN A 30 -11.07 10.30 1.85
CA ASN A 30 -11.98 10.73 0.78
C ASN A 30 -11.33 11.80 -0.12
N ALA A 31 -10.61 12.77 0.44
CA ALA A 31 -9.83 13.73 -0.34
C ALA A 31 -8.70 13.03 -1.13
N GLY A 32 -7.99 12.12 -0.47
CA GLY A 32 -6.88 11.31 -0.99
C GLY A 32 -7.26 10.30 -2.07
N ARG A 33 -8.56 10.03 -2.27
CA ARG A 33 -9.07 9.22 -3.39
C ARG A 33 -9.15 10.03 -4.68
N LYS A 34 -9.42 11.33 -4.56
CA LYS A 34 -9.66 12.23 -5.70
C LYS A 34 -8.39 12.90 -6.24
N VAL A 35 -7.29 12.79 -5.52
CA VAL A 35 -5.99 13.39 -5.90
C VAL A 35 -5.01 12.32 -6.35
N LYS A 36 -3.90 12.77 -6.97
CA LYS A 36 -2.81 11.88 -7.37
C LYS A 36 -2.26 11.13 -6.16
N ARG A 37 -1.79 9.91 -6.36
CA ARG A 37 -1.28 9.07 -5.27
C ARG A 37 -0.10 9.70 -4.52
N LEU A 38 0.77 10.45 -5.18
CA LEU A 38 1.86 11.19 -4.52
C LEU A 38 1.30 12.27 -3.58
N GLU A 39 0.31 13.03 -4.02
CA GLU A 39 -0.37 14.04 -3.22
C GLU A 39 -1.12 13.39 -2.04
N ALA A 40 -1.76 12.24 -2.27
CA ALA A 40 -2.35 11.45 -1.20
C ALA A 40 -1.29 11.01 -0.17
N LYS A 41 -0.14 10.46 -0.59
CA LYS A 41 0.95 10.10 0.33
C LYS A 41 1.43 11.31 1.16
N GLN A 42 1.44 12.49 0.57
CA GLN A 42 1.78 13.72 1.28
C GLN A 42 0.72 14.09 2.34
N LEU A 43 -0.57 14.06 1.97
CA LEU A 43 -1.68 14.29 2.92
C LEU A 43 -1.64 13.32 4.12
N LEU A 44 -1.30 12.05 3.88
CA LEU A 44 -1.10 11.05 4.94
C LEU A 44 0.08 11.43 5.84
N THR A 45 1.20 11.80 5.23
CA THR A 45 2.42 12.19 5.96
C THR A 45 2.16 13.41 6.85
N ASP A 46 1.44 14.40 6.33
CA ASP A 46 1.12 15.60 7.08
C ASP A 46 0.09 15.34 8.18
N PHE A 47 -0.88 14.44 7.97
CA PHE A 47 -1.76 13.97 9.03
C PHE A 47 -1.01 13.29 10.16
N VAL A 48 -0.09 12.38 9.85
CA VAL A 48 0.72 11.67 10.86
C VAL A 48 1.49 12.67 11.73
N LYS A 49 2.05 13.75 11.15
CA LYS A 49 2.73 14.80 11.93
C LYS A 49 1.82 15.53 12.92
N THR A 50 0.50 15.53 12.71
CA THR A 50 -0.47 16.15 13.63
C THR A 50 -0.92 15.21 14.76
N LEU A 51 -0.55 13.93 14.70
CA LEU A 51 -0.89 12.96 15.74
C LEU A 51 0.03 13.13 16.97
N SER A 52 -0.34 12.49 18.09
CA SER A 52 0.49 12.46 19.29
C SER A 52 1.87 11.81 19.04
N PRO A 53 2.92 12.17 19.82
CA PRO A 53 4.26 11.61 19.65
C PRO A 53 4.32 10.08 19.68
N ASN A 54 3.46 9.45 20.48
CA ASN A 54 3.35 7.99 20.54
C ASN A 54 2.83 7.39 19.21
N LEU A 55 1.79 7.99 18.64
CA LEU A 55 1.23 7.57 17.35
C LEU A 55 2.21 7.84 16.19
N GLN A 56 2.98 8.93 16.25
CA GLN A 56 4.05 9.20 15.29
C GLN A 56 5.14 8.14 15.32
N ALA A 57 5.56 7.69 16.50
CA ALA A 57 6.54 6.62 16.65
C ALA A 57 6.03 5.31 16.05
N ILE A 58 4.78 4.93 16.33
CA ILE A 58 4.14 3.74 15.75
C ILE A 58 4.07 3.85 14.21
N ALA A 59 3.70 5.02 13.69
CA ALA A 59 3.63 5.25 12.25
C ALA A 59 4.99 5.07 11.57
N LYS A 60 6.06 5.55 12.22
CA LYS A 60 7.44 5.40 11.75
C LYS A 60 7.88 3.93 11.74
N GLU A 61 7.68 3.22 12.84
CA GLU A 61 8.05 1.80 12.95
C GLU A 61 7.34 0.95 11.89
N GLN A 62 6.04 1.16 11.70
CA GLN A 62 5.26 0.42 10.70
C GLN A 62 5.72 0.74 9.26
N ARG A 63 6.10 1.98 9.01
CA ARG A 63 6.69 2.36 7.72
C ARG A 63 8.01 1.63 7.48
N GLU A 64 8.89 1.56 8.47
CA GLU A 64 10.16 0.84 8.38
C GLU A 64 9.95 -0.66 8.13
N ILE A 65 8.98 -1.28 8.82
CA ILE A 65 8.60 -2.69 8.59
C ILE A 65 8.11 -2.90 7.16
N TYR A 66 7.24 -2.00 6.67
CA TYR A 66 6.73 -2.06 5.31
C TYR A 66 7.85 -1.92 4.27
N GLU A 67 8.74 -0.94 4.44
CA GLU A 67 9.89 -0.72 3.56
C GLU A 67 10.81 -1.95 3.54
N LYS A 68 11.09 -2.54 4.71
CA LYS A 68 11.87 -3.79 4.81
C LYS A 68 11.21 -4.95 4.06
N ARG A 69 9.90 -5.17 4.24
CA ARG A 69 9.15 -6.23 3.52
C ARG A 69 9.13 -6.01 2.02
N ARG A 70 9.05 -4.75 1.58
CA ARG A 70 9.14 -4.38 0.18
C ARG A 70 10.51 -4.72 -0.40
N ASP A 71 11.59 -4.40 0.30
CA ASP A 71 12.94 -4.72 -0.16
C ASP A 71 13.21 -6.23 -0.18
N GLU A 72 12.72 -6.96 0.83
CA GLU A 72 12.73 -8.42 0.83
C GLU A 72 11.96 -8.99 -0.37
N SER A 73 10.81 -8.41 -0.70
CA SER A 73 10.00 -8.80 -1.86
C SER A 73 10.72 -8.53 -3.18
N VAL A 74 11.42 -7.41 -3.31
CA VAL A 74 12.26 -7.06 -4.49
C VAL A 74 13.42 -8.05 -4.67
N ASN A 75 13.94 -8.61 -3.59
CA ASN A 75 14.98 -9.62 -3.68
C ASN A 75 14.41 -11.00 -4.01
N LYS A 76 13.31 -11.39 -3.36
CA LYS A 76 12.63 -12.67 -3.61
C LYS A 76 12.05 -12.77 -5.02
N ILE A 77 11.48 -11.69 -5.55
CA ILE A 77 10.86 -11.74 -6.88
C ILE A 77 11.85 -12.17 -7.97
N LYS A 78 13.14 -11.84 -7.82
CA LYS A 78 14.20 -12.24 -8.76
C LYS A 78 14.43 -13.76 -8.81
N THR A 79 14.03 -14.48 -7.77
CA THR A 79 14.17 -15.95 -7.69
C THR A 79 12.87 -16.69 -8.03
N LEU A 80 11.78 -15.96 -8.30
CA LEU A 80 10.49 -16.53 -8.69
C LEU A 80 10.38 -16.73 -10.20
N SER A 81 9.29 -17.35 -10.65
CA SER A 81 9.01 -17.57 -12.06
C SER A 81 9.02 -16.28 -12.89
N ALA A 82 9.30 -16.42 -14.19
CA ALA A 82 9.23 -15.31 -15.13
C ALA A 82 7.85 -14.63 -15.14
N GLY A 83 6.78 -15.39 -14.92
CA GLY A 83 5.42 -14.86 -14.79
C GLY A 83 5.25 -13.96 -13.57
N ALA A 84 5.75 -14.38 -12.41
CA ALA A 84 5.75 -13.58 -11.18
C ALA A 84 6.58 -12.30 -11.35
N GLN A 85 7.77 -12.40 -11.95
CA GLN A 85 8.62 -11.25 -12.25
C GLN A 85 7.94 -10.25 -13.20
N SER A 86 7.30 -10.74 -14.27
CA SER A 86 6.59 -9.87 -15.23
C SER A 86 5.44 -9.14 -14.55
N LEU A 87 4.59 -9.87 -13.80
CA LEU A 87 3.49 -9.31 -13.05
C LEU A 87 3.95 -8.21 -12.08
N TYR A 88 5.00 -8.49 -11.29
CA TYR A 88 5.56 -7.51 -10.36
C TYR A 88 6.08 -6.25 -11.07
N ASN A 89 6.77 -6.42 -12.19
CA ASN A 89 7.30 -5.30 -12.97
C ASN A 89 6.20 -4.45 -13.61
N GLU A 90 5.13 -5.07 -14.09
CA GLU A 90 3.97 -4.35 -14.62
C GLU A 90 3.25 -3.56 -13.54
N VAL A 91 3.02 -4.16 -12.36
CA VAL A 91 2.47 -3.45 -11.20
C VAL A 91 3.38 -2.29 -10.78
N LYS A 92 4.71 -2.49 -10.76
CA LYS A 92 5.68 -1.43 -10.43
C LYS A 92 5.64 -0.26 -11.42
N LYS A 93 5.40 -0.50 -12.72
CA LYS A 93 5.25 0.56 -13.72
C LYS A 93 4.00 1.41 -13.49
N LEU A 94 2.94 0.80 -12.95
CA LEU A 94 1.70 1.48 -12.60
C LEU A 94 1.83 2.30 -11.31
N ASP A 95 2.63 1.87 -10.32
CA ASP A 95 2.94 2.62 -9.08
C ASP A 95 3.97 3.74 -9.30
N ASN A 96 3.77 4.58 -10.31
CA ASN A 96 4.58 5.78 -10.54
C ASN A 96 3.97 7.05 -9.91
N GLY A 97 2.77 6.93 -9.32
CA GLY A 97 2.09 8.01 -8.63
C GLY A 97 1.55 9.14 -9.50
N SER A 98 1.54 8.97 -10.83
CA SER A 98 1.01 9.92 -11.81
C SER A 98 -0.51 9.90 -11.91
N MET A 99 -1.13 8.78 -11.54
CA MET A 99 -2.57 8.57 -11.54
C MET A 99 -3.18 8.83 -10.16
N ASP A 100 -4.49 9.04 -10.12
CA ASP A 100 -5.23 9.02 -8.86
C ASP A 100 -5.19 7.63 -8.24
N ALA A 101 -5.35 7.58 -6.92
CA ALA A 101 -5.18 6.36 -6.16
C ALA A 101 -6.23 5.28 -6.49
N GLU A 102 -7.44 5.66 -6.92
CA GLU A 102 -8.49 4.69 -7.26
C GLU A 102 -8.24 4.05 -8.62
N THR A 103 -7.90 4.85 -9.63
CA THR A 103 -7.57 4.36 -10.96
C THR A 103 -6.34 3.46 -10.94
N GLU A 104 -5.31 3.84 -10.18
CA GLU A 104 -4.11 3.02 -10.04
C GLU A 104 -4.45 1.67 -9.38
N HIS A 105 -5.18 1.69 -8.27
CA HIS A 105 -5.60 0.48 -7.58
C HIS A 105 -6.48 -0.41 -8.46
N ALA A 106 -7.43 0.16 -9.21
CA ALA A 106 -8.29 -0.59 -10.12
C ALA A 106 -7.47 -1.27 -11.23
N LYS A 107 -6.49 -0.58 -11.82
CA LYS A 107 -5.59 -1.14 -12.84
C LYS A 107 -4.73 -2.26 -12.26
N ILE A 108 -4.12 -2.03 -11.11
CA ILE A 108 -3.29 -3.05 -10.44
C ILE A 108 -4.14 -4.29 -10.12
N LYS A 109 -5.34 -4.10 -9.55
CA LYS A 109 -6.27 -5.20 -9.25
C LYS A 109 -6.66 -5.99 -10.51
N ALA A 110 -7.00 -5.30 -11.60
CA ALA A 110 -7.32 -5.93 -12.86
C ALA A 110 -6.15 -6.77 -13.40
N LEU A 111 -4.94 -6.23 -13.30
CA LEU A 111 -3.71 -6.89 -13.75
C LEU A 111 -3.40 -8.14 -12.92
N VAL A 112 -3.53 -8.06 -11.59
CA VAL A 112 -3.39 -9.22 -10.69
C VAL A 112 -4.47 -10.27 -10.98
N MET A 113 -5.73 -9.88 -11.18
CA MET A 113 -6.82 -10.81 -11.48
C MET A 113 -6.69 -11.49 -12.84
N ALA A 114 -6.14 -10.79 -13.83
CA ALA A 114 -5.87 -11.33 -15.16
C ALA A 114 -4.68 -12.31 -15.17
N ALA A 115 -3.80 -12.25 -14.17
CA ALA A 115 -2.64 -13.13 -14.10
C ALA A 115 -3.03 -14.60 -13.86
N PRO A 116 -2.24 -15.56 -14.39
CA PRO A 116 -2.46 -16.99 -14.15
C PRO A 116 -2.55 -17.30 -12.64
N ALA A 117 -3.44 -18.22 -12.26
CA ALA A 117 -3.62 -18.60 -10.85
C ALA A 117 -2.30 -19.04 -10.21
N GLY A 118 -1.50 -19.87 -10.90
CA GLY A 118 -0.20 -20.32 -10.39
C GLY A 118 0.79 -19.18 -10.12
N VAL A 119 0.73 -18.07 -10.87
CA VAL A 119 1.57 -16.88 -10.61
C VAL A 119 1.08 -16.14 -9.36
N ARG A 120 -0.24 -15.99 -9.20
CA ARG A 120 -0.83 -15.39 -7.99
C ARG A 120 -0.52 -16.21 -6.74
N ASP A 121 -0.63 -17.52 -6.84
CA ASP A 121 -0.37 -18.46 -5.73
C ASP A 121 1.11 -18.46 -5.36
N GLU A 122 2.01 -18.39 -6.34
CA GLU A 122 3.46 -18.27 -6.11
C GLU A 122 3.81 -16.97 -5.37
N LEU A 123 3.25 -15.83 -5.81
CA LEU A 123 3.43 -14.55 -5.13
C LEU A 123 2.90 -14.59 -3.69
N LYS A 124 1.74 -15.22 -3.49
CA LYS A 124 1.12 -15.39 -2.17
C LYS A 124 1.97 -16.28 -1.26
N ALA A 125 2.38 -17.45 -1.74
CA ALA A 125 3.21 -18.40 -0.98
C ALA A 125 4.55 -17.79 -0.55
N ASN A 126 5.11 -16.91 -1.36
CA ASN A 126 6.39 -16.25 -1.09
C ASN A 126 6.28 -14.93 -0.31
N ASN A 127 5.06 -14.54 0.08
CA ASN A 127 4.76 -13.30 0.79
C ASN A 127 5.28 -12.05 0.06
N ILE A 128 5.11 -12.01 -1.27
CA ILE A 128 5.54 -10.86 -2.08
C ILE A 128 4.59 -9.69 -1.88
N VAL A 129 5.12 -8.58 -1.40
CA VAL A 129 4.40 -7.30 -1.30
C VAL A 129 4.34 -6.66 -2.67
N LEU A 130 3.14 -6.56 -3.25
CA LEU A 130 2.92 -5.87 -4.51
C LEU A 130 2.76 -4.35 -4.28
N PRO A 131 3.47 -3.50 -5.04
CA PRO A 131 3.32 -2.06 -4.93
C PRO A 131 1.87 -1.64 -5.20
N GLY A 132 1.25 -0.91 -4.26
CA GLY A 132 -0.12 -0.39 -4.42
C GLY A 132 -1.26 -1.37 -4.23
N VAL A 133 -0.98 -2.61 -3.83
CA VAL A 133 -1.99 -3.55 -3.34
C VAL A 133 -1.88 -3.57 -1.81
N PRO A 134 -2.96 -3.29 -1.06
CA PRO A 134 -2.99 -3.62 0.36
C PRO A 134 -2.74 -5.13 0.48
N VAL A 135 -1.75 -5.54 1.28
CA VAL A 135 -1.50 -6.96 1.57
C VAL A 135 -2.73 -7.55 2.26
N VAL A 136 -3.67 -8.07 1.46
CA VAL A 136 -4.81 -8.84 1.94
C VAL A 136 -4.27 -10.22 2.27
N TYR A 137 -4.14 -10.50 3.58
CA TYR A 137 -3.99 -11.86 4.08
C TYR A 137 -5.30 -12.62 3.93
#